data_AF-A0A858R9K5-F1
#
_entry.id   AF-A0A858R9K5-F1
#
_cell.length_a   1.000
_cell.length_b   1.000
_cell.length_c   1.000
_cell.angle_alpha   90.00
_cell.angle_beta   90.00
_cell.angle_gamma   90.00
#
_symmetry.space_group_name_H-M   'P 1'
#
loop_
_entity.id
_entity.type
_entity.pdbx_description
1 polymer ?
#
loop_
_entity_poly.entity_id
_entity_poly.type
_entity_poly.pdbx_seq_one_letter_code
_entity_poly.pdbx_strand_id
1 'polypeptide(L)'
;MWVNPAQASNLQLDEGEYGLLTLVHESGHALGLSHPGEYNYSDGIPLTYKGLAEYYQDSLQYSVMSYWGAHETGAGHIDWQNLIFKYAATPLVHDIAAMQRIYGAETTTRTGDTVYGFNSTANREAFDFTKNKLPIVAIWDAGGNDTLDLSGWDTPSTIDLNPGAFSSGGGIQDLPATVSKELAARYGATTGLLRDNISIAYGATIENAVGGGGNDRISGNAVANSLTGGAGMTS
;
A
#
# COMPACT_ATOMS: atom_id res chain seq x y z
N MET A 1 13.51 15.30 -12.60
CA MET A 1 12.37 15.57 -11.73
C MET A 1 11.53 16.64 -12.38
N TRP A 2 10.33 16.28 -12.85
CA TRP A 2 9.37 17.25 -13.35
C TRP A 2 8.16 17.26 -12.42
N VAL A 3 7.85 18.40 -11.82
CA VAL A 3 6.63 18.58 -11.03
C VAL A 3 5.89 19.77 -11.64
N ASN A 4 4.64 19.59 -12.04
CA ASN A 4 3.83 20.70 -12.54
C ASN A 4 3.36 21.57 -11.37
N PRO A 5 3.83 22.82 -11.22
CA PRO A 5 3.43 23.67 -10.10
C PRO A 5 1.99 24.20 -10.21
N ALA A 6 1.32 24.02 -11.36
CA ALA A 6 -0.03 24.54 -11.61
C ALA A 6 -1.16 23.59 -11.15
N GLN A 7 -0.85 22.36 -10.72
CA GLN A 7 -1.85 21.45 -10.17
C GLN A 7 -1.80 21.47 -8.64
N ALA A 8 -2.89 21.90 -8.00
CA ALA A 8 -2.95 22.07 -6.54
C ALA A 8 -2.68 20.77 -5.75
N SER A 9 -3.00 19.61 -6.34
CA SER A 9 -2.70 18.29 -5.75
C SER A 9 -1.19 18.03 -5.63
N ASN A 10 -0.34 18.68 -6.44
CA ASN A 10 1.11 18.48 -6.40
C ASN A 10 1.78 19.18 -5.20
N LEU A 11 1.03 19.98 -4.43
CA LEU A 11 1.49 20.62 -3.20
C LEU A 11 1.08 19.85 -1.93
N GLN A 12 0.32 18.76 -2.10
CA GLN A 12 -0.12 17.87 -1.03
C GLN A 12 0.99 16.86 -0.73
N LEU A 13 1.88 17.21 0.20
CA LEU A 13 3.12 16.48 0.47
C LEU A 13 3.05 15.60 1.71
N ASP A 14 1.89 15.48 2.36
CA ASP A 14 1.73 14.62 3.52
C ASP A 14 1.54 13.14 3.09
N GLU A 15 1.74 12.24 4.06
CA GLU A 15 1.55 10.80 3.88
C GLU A 15 0.14 10.47 3.34
N GLY A 16 0.12 9.70 2.26
CA GLY A 16 -1.13 9.30 1.62
C GLY A 16 -1.71 10.30 0.62
N GLU A 17 -1.01 11.38 0.30
CA GLU A 17 -1.45 12.40 -0.65
C GLU A 17 -0.74 12.31 -2.02
N TYR A 18 -1.35 12.93 -3.03
CA TYR A 18 -0.93 12.78 -4.42
C TYR A 18 0.38 13.51 -4.76
N GLY A 19 0.66 14.64 -4.12
CA GLY A 19 1.90 15.38 -4.35
C GLY A 19 3.12 14.59 -3.91
N LEU A 20 3.05 13.93 -2.75
CA LEU A 20 4.12 13.03 -2.31
C LEU A 20 4.29 11.82 -3.23
N LEU A 21 3.18 11.18 -3.67
CA LEU A 21 3.22 10.13 -4.69
C LEU A 21 3.97 10.60 -5.95
N THR A 22 3.68 11.81 -6.43
CA THR A 22 4.30 12.38 -7.62
C THR A 22 5.81 12.55 -7.44
N LEU A 23 6.27 13.00 -6.27
CA LEU A 23 7.71 13.10 -5.99
C LEU A 23 8.41 11.74 -6.00
N VAL A 24 7.77 10.71 -5.45
CA VAL A 24 8.31 9.34 -5.46
C VAL A 24 8.35 8.81 -6.90
N HIS A 25 7.28 9.00 -7.67
CA HIS A 25 7.18 8.62 -9.09
C HIS A 25 8.31 9.24 -9.92
N GLU A 26 8.49 10.55 -9.82
CA GLU A 26 9.52 11.29 -10.56
C GLU A 26 10.94 10.92 -10.13
N SER A 27 11.11 10.54 -8.86
CA SER A 27 12.37 9.97 -8.37
C SER A 27 12.62 8.58 -8.98
N GLY A 28 11.59 7.75 -9.12
CA GLY A 28 11.65 6.48 -9.84
C GLY A 28 12.13 6.63 -11.28
N HIS A 29 11.57 7.61 -12.02
CA HIS A 29 12.06 7.95 -13.36
C HIS A 29 13.53 8.38 -13.37
N ALA A 30 13.95 9.22 -12.43
CA ALA A 30 15.35 9.64 -12.31
C ALA A 30 16.30 8.47 -12.01
N LEU A 31 15.79 7.41 -11.39
CA LEU A 31 16.50 6.17 -11.08
C LEU A 31 16.31 5.08 -12.16
N GLY A 32 15.70 5.40 -13.30
CA GLY A 32 15.62 4.51 -14.45
C GLY A 32 14.38 3.60 -14.51
N LEU A 33 13.36 3.85 -13.69
CA LEU A 33 12.06 3.19 -13.85
C LEU A 33 11.23 3.86 -14.95
N SER A 34 10.55 3.07 -15.75
CA SER A 34 9.54 3.53 -16.70
C SER A 34 8.14 3.32 -16.11
N HIS A 35 7.12 3.87 -16.77
CA HIS A 35 5.75 3.40 -16.52
C HIS A 35 5.66 1.90 -16.85
N PRO A 36 4.76 1.15 -16.20
CA PRO A 36 4.65 -0.28 -16.45
C PRO A 36 4.12 -0.68 -17.84
N GLY A 37 3.58 0.26 -18.62
CA GLY A 37 3.20 0.04 -20.01
C GLY A 37 3.54 1.24 -20.91
N GLU A 38 3.54 1.01 -22.22
CA GLU A 38 3.75 2.02 -23.25
C GLU A 38 2.49 2.83 -23.52
N TYR A 39 2.04 3.56 -22.51
CA TYR A 39 1.04 4.60 -22.66
C TYR A 39 1.70 5.96 -22.43
N ASN A 40 1.54 6.84 -23.41
CA ASN A 40 1.85 8.25 -23.26
C ASN A 40 0.56 9.04 -23.40
N TYR A 41 0.50 10.21 -22.76
CA TYR A 41 -0.52 11.20 -23.10
C TYR A 41 -0.38 11.53 -24.59
N SER A 42 -1.24 10.95 -25.41
CA SER A 42 -1.24 11.11 -26.86
C SER A 42 -2.64 11.46 -27.31
N ASP A 43 -2.72 12.40 -28.24
CA ASP A 43 -4.00 12.91 -28.73
C ASP A 43 -4.77 11.81 -29.48
N GLY A 44 -5.94 11.43 -28.96
CA GLY A 44 -6.95 10.68 -29.71
C GLY A 44 -7.33 9.30 -29.18
N ILE A 45 -6.66 8.76 -28.16
CA ILE A 45 -7.06 7.49 -27.50
C ILE A 45 -7.51 7.80 -26.05
N PRO A 46 -8.72 7.37 -25.64
CA PRO A 46 -9.11 7.46 -24.23
C PRO A 46 -8.14 6.67 -23.37
N LEU A 47 -7.41 7.37 -22.49
CA LEU A 47 -6.53 6.74 -21.51
C LEU A 47 -7.39 5.97 -20.49
N THR A 48 -7.49 4.65 -20.67
CA THR A 48 -8.24 3.77 -19.77
C THR A 48 -7.41 2.54 -19.45
N TYR A 49 -7.47 2.08 -18.20
CA TYR A 49 -6.80 0.87 -17.75
C TYR A 49 -7.12 -0.33 -18.65
N LYS A 50 -8.42 -0.61 -18.89
CA LYS A 50 -8.86 -1.70 -19.76
C LYS A 50 -8.32 -1.63 -21.20
N GLY A 51 -8.06 -0.43 -21.70
CA GLY A 51 -7.61 -0.22 -23.07
C GLY A 51 -6.10 -0.26 -23.24
N LEU A 52 -5.33 0.09 -22.19
CA LEU A 52 -3.92 0.43 -22.31
C LEU A 52 -2.99 -0.22 -21.29
N ALA A 53 -3.51 -0.78 -20.19
CA ALA A 53 -2.67 -1.53 -19.25
C ALA A 53 -2.12 -2.78 -19.95
N GLU A 54 -0.79 -2.94 -19.96
CA GLU A 54 -0.14 -4.06 -20.64
C GLU A 54 -0.31 -5.38 -19.89
N TYR A 55 -0.45 -5.31 -18.57
CA TYR A 55 -0.68 -6.47 -17.71
C TYR A 55 -1.60 -6.08 -16.54
N TYR A 56 -2.23 -7.09 -15.93
CA TYR A 56 -3.27 -6.85 -14.91
C TYR A 56 -2.75 -6.03 -13.72
N GLN A 57 -1.55 -6.29 -13.22
CA GLN A 57 -1.01 -5.59 -12.06
C GLN A 57 -0.43 -4.20 -12.36
N ASP A 58 -0.67 -3.63 -13.55
CA ASP A 58 -0.37 -2.23 -13.83
C ASP A 58 -1.41 -1.34 -13.13
N SER A 59 -1.17 -1.08 -11.84
CA SER A 59 -1.97 -0.15 -11.05
C SER A 59 -1.18 0.39 -9.85
N LEU A 60 -1.70 1.46 -9.25
CA LEU A 60 -1.20 2.03 -7.99
C LEU A 60 -1.36 1.10 -6.77
N GLN A 61 -1.90 -0.12 -6.95
CA GLN A 61 -1.78 -1.18 -5.93
C GLN A 61 -0.35 -1.75 -5.89
N TYR A 62 0.32 -1.83 -7.05
CA TYR A 62 1.58 -2.57 -7.20
C TYR A 62 2.79 -1.68 -7.46
N SER A 63 2.60 -0.55 -8.15
CA SER A 63 3.69 0.34 -8.55
C SER A 63 3.24 1.80 -8.53
N VAL A 64 4.03 2.66 -7.89
CA VAL A 64 3.84 4.12 -7.95
C VAL A 64 4.08 4.69 -9.34
N MET A 65 4.68 3.91 -10.25
CA MET A 65 4.90 4.27 -11.65
C MET A 65 3.65 4.11 -12.52
N SER A 66 2.57 3.49 -12.03
CA SER A 66 1.34 3.32 -12.80
C SER A 66 0.51 4.61 -12.88
N TYR A 67 -0.27 4.75 -13.95
CA TYR A 67 -1.30 5.79 -14.07
C TYR A 67 -2.68 5.32 -13.60
N TRP A 68 -2.84 4.02 -13.34
CA TRP A 68 -4.14 3.43 -13.09
C TRP A 68 -4.40 3.32 -11.59
N GLY A 69 -5.59 3.73 -11.16
CA GLY A 69 -5.97 3.68 -9.75
C GLY A 69 -5.93 2.25 -9.20
N ALA A 70 -5.56 2.09 -7.93
CA ALA A 70 -5.44 0.79 -7.28
C ALA A 70 -6.74 -0.07 -7.34
N HIS A 71 -7.90 0.58 -7.46
CA HIS A 71 -9.20 -0.08 -7.57
C HIS A 71 -9.38 -0.86 -8.88
N GLU A 72 -8.62 -0.56 -9.94
CA GLU A 72 -8.64 -1.29 -11.21
C GLU A 72 -8.22 -2.77 -11.04
N THR A 73 -7.48 -3.06 -9.97
CA THR A 73 -7.00 -4.40 -9.61
C THR A 73 -7.62 -4.97 -8.34
N GLY A 74 -8.64 -4.29 -7.78
CA GLY A 74 -9.44 -4.74 -6.64
C GLY A 74 -9.13 -4.06 -5.29
N ALA A 75 -8.03 -3.32 -5.19
CA ALA A 75 -7.65 -2.65 -3.96
C ALA A 75 -8.59 -1.49 -3.59
N GLY A 76 -8.71 -1.23 -2.29
CA GLY A 76 -9.64 -0.28 -1.71
C GLY A 76 -8.92 0.89 -1.05
N HIS A 77 -8.09 1.63 -1.78
CA HIS A 77 -7.27 2.73 -1.23
C HIS A 77 -8.07 4.04 -1.16
N ILE A 78 -9.17 4.04 -0.41
CA ILE A 78 -10.13 5.15 -0.35
C ILE A 78 -10.43 5.51 1.10
N ASP A 79 -10.27 6.79 1.44
CA ASP A 79 -10.85 7.36 2.65
C ASP A 79 -12.32 7.71 2.38
N TRP A 80 -13.22 6.80 2.77
CA TRP A 80 -14.65 6.98 2.56
C TRP A 80 -15.27 8.09 3.39
N GLN A 81 -14.63 8.50 4.51
CA GLN A 81 -15.13 9.61 5.32
C GLN A 81 -14.99 10.94 4.59
N ASN A 82 -13.87 11.11 3.89
CA ASN A 82 -13.53 12.34 3.18
C ASN A 82 -13.77 12.25 1.66
N LEU A 83 -14.14 11.07 1.15
CA LEU A 83 -14.34 10.78 -0.27
C LEU A 83 -13.11 11.08 -1.13
N ILE A 84 -11.92 10.72 -0.63
CA ILE A 84 -10.64 10.93 -1.31
C ILE A 84 -9.89 9.60 -1.46
N PHE A 85 -9.13 9.48 -2.55
CA PHE A 85 -8.16 8.40 -2.71
C PHE A 85 -6.95 8.62 -1.80
N LYS A 86 -6.36 7.53 -1.34
CA LYS A 86 -5.08 7.52 -0.62
C LYS A 86 -4.02 6.86 -1.49
N TYR A 87 -2.78 7.32 -1.36
CA TYR A 87 -1.68 6.95 -2.23
C TYR A 87 -0.46 6.48 -1.43
N ALA A 88 0.46 5.77 -2.08
CA ALA A 88 1.72 5.41 -1.44
C ALA A 88 2.68 6.59 -1.38
N ALA A 89 3.35 6.75 -0.25
CA ALA A 89 4.43 7.72 -0.05
C ALA A 89 5.83 7.10 -0.21
N THR A 90 5.88 5.80 -0.47
CA THR A 90 7.11 5.02 -0.63
C THR A 90 6.96 4.08 -1.83
N PRO A 91 8.06 3.57 -2.41
CA PRO A 91 8.00 2.58 -3.48
C PRO A 91 7.16 1.35 -3.09
N LEU A 92 6.36 0.84 -4.02
CA LEU A 92 5.50 -0.33 -3.83
C LEU A 92 6.19 -1.62 -4.30
N VAL A 93 5.51 -2.76 -4.13
CA VAL A 93 6.08 -4.11 -4.32
C VAL A 93 6.78 -4.31 -5.67
N HIS A 94 6.24 -3.77 -6.79
CA HIS A 94 6.88 -3.88 -8.11
C HIS A 94 7.99 -2.86 -8.31
N ASP A 95 7.89 -1.67 -7.71
CA ASP A 95 8.95 -0.67 -7.74
C ASP A 95 10.20 -1.20 -7.03
N ILE A 96 10.02 -1.80 -5.85
CA ILE A 96 11.09 -2.43 -5.08
C ILE A 96 11.72 -3.57 -5.90
N ALA A 97 10.92 -4.48 -6.44
CA ALA A 97 11.42 -5.58 -7.26
C ALA A 97 12.22 -5.11 -8.47
N ALA A 98 11.73 -4.10 -9.19
CA ALA A 98 12.40 -3.53 -10.35
C ALA A 98 13.72 -2.86 -9.96
N MET A 99 13.72 -2.04 -8.91
CA MET A 99 14.94 -1.38 -8.41
C MET A 99 15.99 -2.39 -7.96
N GLN A 100 15.59 -3.43 -7.23
CA GLN A 100 16.49 -4.50 -6.82
C GLN A 100 17.02 -5.30 -8.01
N ARG A 101 16.23 -5.44 -9.08
CA ARG A 101 16.69 -6.10 -10.32
C ARG A 101 17.74 -5.27 -11.07
N ILE A 102 17.66 -3.94 -11.00
CA ILE A 102 18.59 -3.01 -11.66
C ILE A 102 19.87 -2.84 -10.83
N TYR A 103 19.73 -2.63 -9.53
CA TYR A 103 20.83 -2.19 -8.65
C TYR A 103 21.28 -3.23 -7.61
N GLY A 104 20.56 -4.33 -7.47
CA GLY A 104 20.74 -5.29 -6.37
C GLY A 104 19.88 -4.94 -5.15
N ALA A 105 19.56 -5.95 -4.34
CA ALA A 105 18.86 -5.74 -3.08
C ALA A 105 19.78 -5.13 -2.03
N GLU A 106 19.29 -4.10 -1.33
CA GLU A 106 20.02 -3.44 -0.24
C GLU A 106 19.96 -4.29 1.03
N THR A 107 21.11 -4.76 1.51
CA THR A 107 21.19 -5.76 2.59
C THR A 107 21.42 -5.17 3.98
N THR A 108 21.48 -3.83 4.13
CA THR A 108 21.76 -3.19 5.44
C THR A 108 20.56 -2.50 6.07
N THR A 109 19.47 -2.33 5.31
CA THR A 109 18.27 -1.66 5.82
C THR A 109 17.56 -2.53 6.85
N ARG A 110 17.49 -2.04 8.09
CA ARG A 110 16.69 -2.63 9.18
C ARG A 110 17.03 -4.08 9.55
N THR A 111 18.30 -4.45 9.47
CA THR A 111 18.84 -5.81 9.79
C THR A 111 18.63 -6.36 11.22
N GLY A 112 17.89 -5.67 12.08
CA GLY A 112 17.53 -6.15 13.41
C GLY A 112 16.02 -6.02 13.61
N ASP A 113 15.52 -6.58 14.71
CA ASP A 113 14.09 -6.68 14.99
C ASP A 113 13.33 -5.36 14.81
N THR A 114 12.44 -5.33 13.82
CA THR A 114 11.67 -4.17 13.42
C THR A 114 10.18 -4.39 13.61
N VAL A 115 9.50 -3.42 14.22
CA VAL A 115 8.04 -3.34 14.24
C VAL A 115 7.58 -2.35 13.17
N TYR A 116 6.66 -2.80 12.32
CA TYR A 116 5.94 -1.99 11.34
C TYR A 116 4.48 -1.84 11.77
N GLY A 117 3.91 -0.65 11.60
CA GLY A 117 2.51 -0.38 11.95
C GLY A 117 2.37 0.40 13.26
N PHE A 118 1.54 -0.09 14.19
CA PHE A 118 1.49 0.44 15.55
C PHE A 118 2.76 0.07 16.30
N ASN A 119 3.17 0.91 17.26
CA ASN A 119 4.42 0.71 18.03
C ASN A 119 5.68 0.63 17.14
N SER A 120 5.64 1.26 15.97
CA SER A 120 6.67 1.16 14.94
C SER A 120 8.07 1.53 15.46
N THR A 121 9.05 0.70 15.11
CA THR A 121 10.49 0.97 15.31
C THR A 121 11.22 1.19 13.97
N ALA A 122 10.50 1.14 12.85
CA ALA A 122 11.05 1.30 11.50
C ALA A 122 11.63 2.71 11.21
N ASN A 123 11.39 3.68 12.10
CA ASN A 123 11.88 5.05 12.05
C ASN A 123 11.56 5.75 10.70
N ARG A 124 10.32 5.56 10.22
CA ARG A 124 9.75 6.20 9.03
C ARG A 124 8.27 6.46 9.28
N GLU A 125 7.81 7.67 9.00
CA GLU A 125 6.41 8.06 9.24
C GLU A 125 5.43 7.20 8.43
N ALA A 126 5.78 6.84 7.19
CA ALA A 126 5.00 5.90 6.37
C ALA A 126 4.67 4.57 7.07
N PHE A 127 5.56 4.08 7.95
CA PHE A 127 5.40 2.81 8.67
C PHE A 127 4.97 2.96 10.13
N ASP A 128 4.63 4.17 10.58
CA ASP A 128 4.05 4.43 11.91
C ASP A 128 2.56 4.75 11.75
N PHE A 129 1.69 3.80 12.09
CA PHE A 129 0.23 3.94 11.84
C PHE A 129 -0.47 4.86 12.84
N THR A 130 0.25 5.40 13.83
CA THR A 130 -0.24 6.54 14.62
C THR A 130 -0.10 7.86 13.86
N LYS A 131 0.80 7.91 12.87
CA LYS A 131 1.04 9.04 11.95
C LYS A 131 0.32 8.82 10.62
N ASN A 132 0.68 7.74 9.92
CA ASN A 132 0.07 7.34 8.66
C ASN A 132 -1.17 6.47 8.91
N LYS A 133 -2.31 7.11 9.19
CA LYS A 133 -3.54 6.43 9.65
C LYS A 133 -4.27 5.62 8.57
N LEU A 134 -3.97 5.86 7.30
CA LEU A 134 -4.54 5.14 6.14
C LEU A 134 -3.38 4.69 5.23
N PRO A 135 -2.52 3.78 5.72
CA PRO A 135 -1.24 3.50 5.10
C PRO A 135 -1.41 2.71 3.81
N ILE A 136 -0.79 3.20 2.73
CA ILE A 136 -0.56 2.44 1.49
C ILE A 136 0.95 2.22 1.37
N VAL A 137 1.43 1.01 1.68
CA VAL A 137 2.87 0.76 1.84
C VAL A 137 3.30 -0.63 1.35
N ALA A 138 4.58 -0.73 1.00
CA ALA A 138 5.28 -2.00 0.83
C ALA A 138 6.47 -2.09 1.79
N ILE A 139 6.59 -3.19 2.52
CA ILE A 139 7.64 -3.42 3.50
C ILE A 139 8.82 -4.13 2.84
N TRP A 140 9.97 -3.47 2.83
CA TRP A 140 11.27 -4.12 2.60
C TRP A 140 11.99 -4.24 3.94
N ASP A 141 12.52 -5.42 4.25
CA ASP A 141 13.39 -5.63 5.40
C ASP A 141 14.53 -6.56 4.97
N ALA A 142 15.77 -6.27 5.41
CA ALA A 142 16.94 -7.06 5.08
C ALA A 142 17.21 -8.19 6.10
N GLY A 143 16.49 -8.23 7.23
CA GLY A 143 16.50 -9.34 8.17
C GLY A 143 16.33 -8.90 9.61
N GLY A 144 16.16 -9.87 10.51
CA GLY A 144 15.78 -9.61 11.90
C GLY A 144 14.70 -10.61 12.29
N ASN A 145 14.03 -10.34 13.41
CA ASN A 145 12.75 -10.96 13.74
C ASN A 145 11.68 -9.87 13.85
N ASP A 146 10.93 -9.69 12.77
CA ASP A 146 10.12 -8.51 12.51
C ASP A 146 8.64 -8.77 12.80
N THR A 147 7.90 -7.68 13.03
CA THR A 147 6.47 -7.74 13.37
C THR A 147 5.68 -6.75 12.54
N LEU A 148 4.60 -7.21 11.90
CA LEU A 148 3.52 -6.36 11.42
C LEU A 148 2.47 -6.20 12.54
N ASP A 149 2.40 -5.03 13.14
CA ASP A 149 1.53 -4.73 14.28
C ASP A 149 0.36 -3.84 13.85
N LEU A 150 -0.83 -4.44 13.81
CA LEU A 150 -2.11 -3.79 13.49
C LEU A 150 -2.97 -3.56 14.74
N SER A 151 -2.39 -3.65 15.94
CA SER A 151 -3.11 -3.70 17.23
C SER A 151 -3.96 -2.48 17.56
N GLY A 152 -3.65 -1.32 16.98
CA GLY A 152 -4.36 -0.07 17.25
C GLY A 152 -5.63 0.14 16.43
N TRP A 153 -6.03 -0.82 15.58
CA TRP A 153 -7.31 -0.76 14.87
C TRP A 153 -8.35 -1.68 15.51
N ASP A 154 -9.58 -1.17 15.64
CA ASP A 154 -10.74 -1.95 16.07
C ASP A 154 -11.53 -2.55 14.88
N THR A 155 -11.12 -2.26 13.64
CA THR A 155 -11.71 -2.83 12.43
C THR A 155 -11.07 -4.17 12.07
N PRO A 156 -11.81 -5.10 11.43
CA PRO A 156 -11.26 -6.35 10.94
C PRO A 156 -10.10 -6.14 9.96
N SER A 157 -9.02 -6.88 10.17
CA SER A 157 -7.85 -6.94 9.31
C SER A 157 -7.70 -8.32 8.68
N THR A 158 -7.05 -8.37 7.53
CA THR A 158 -6.55 -9.61 6.92
C THR A 158 -5.06 -9.46 6.75
N ILE A 159 -4.28 -10.27 7.44
CA ILE A 159 -2.82 -10.24 7.45
C ILE A 159 -2.31 -11.49 6.73
N ASP A 160 -1.44 -11.29 5.76
CA ASP A 160 -0.70 -12.34 5.07
C ASP A 160 0.79 -11.99 5.10
N LEU A 161 1.57 -12.82 5.80
CA LEU A 161 3.01 -12.62 5.98
C LEU A 161 3.86 -13.16 4.81
N ASN A 162 3.24 -13.70 3.75
CA ASN A 162 4.00 -14.22 2.61
C ASN A 162 4.64 -13.07 1.79
N PRO A 163 5.89 -13.21 1.33
CA PRO A 163 6.52 -12.21 0.47
C PRO A 163 5.73 -12.03 -0.84
N GLY A 164 5.49 -10.77 -1.23
CA GLY A 164 4.66 -10.40 -2.36
C GLY A 164 3.15 -10.42 -2.08
N ALA A 165 2.71 -10.88 -0.91
CA ALA A 165 1.31 -10.87 -0.54
C ALA A 165 0.84 -9.49 -0.07
N PHE A 166 -0.48 -9.32 -0.07
CA PHE A 166 -1.15 -8.12 0.41
C PHE A 166 -1.96 -8.43 1.66
N SER A 167 -1.88 -7.50 2.60
CA SER A 167 -2.68 -7.41 3.81
C SER A 167 -3.64 -6.21 3.70
N SER A 168 -4.74 -6.31 4.43
CA SER A 168 -5.79 -5.29 4.53
C SER A 168 -5.96 -4.88 5.99
N GLY A 169 -5.95 -3.59 6.28
CA GLY A 169 -6.17 -3.07 7.63
C GLY A 169 -6.46 -1.57 7.66
N GLY A 170 -7.24 -1.14 8.66
CA GLY A 170 -7.66 0.25 8.83
C GLY A 170 -8.93 0.62 8.07
N GLY A 171 -9.18 1.92 7.95
CA GLY A 171 -10.45 2.45 7.42
C GLY A 171 -11.57 2.46 8.46
N ILE A 172 -12.82 2.44 8.00
CA ILE A 172 -14.01 2.40 8.85
C ILE A 172 -14.89 1.21 8.49
N GLN A 173 -15.52 0.58 9.48
CA GLN A 173 -16.29 -0.65 9.26
C GLN A 173 -17.40 -0.45 8.21
N ASP A 174 -18.24 0.56 8.40
CA ASP A 174 -19.38 0.83 7.55
C ASP A 174 -19.11 2.04 6.65
N LEU A 175 -19.67 1.99 5.43
CA LEU A 175 -19.65 3.16 4.55
C LEU A 175 -20.49 4.29 5.16
N PRO A 176 -20.04 5.56 5.09
CA PRO A 176 -20.84 6.69 5.54
C PRO A 176 -22.16 6.76 4.77
N ALA A 177 -23.23 7.23 5.43
CA ALA A 177 -24.55 7.35 4.81
C ALA A 177 -24.59 8.29 3.58
N THR A 178 -23.56 9.13 3.41
CA THR A 178 -23.36 10.00 2.25
C THR A 178 -22.85 9.24 1.00
N VAL A 179 -22.36 8.01 1.15
CA VAL A 179 -21.91 7.18 0.03
C VAL A 179 -23.10 6.45 -0.58
N SER A 180 -23.40 6.74 -1.85
CA SER A 180 -24.45 6.01 -2.56
C SER A 180 -24.02 4.59 -2.92
N LYS A 181 -24.99 3.69 -3.09
CA LYS A 181 -24.72 2.30 -3.51
C LYS A 181 -24.05 2.24 -4.88
N GLU A 182 -24.39 3.16 -5.78
CA GLU A 182 -23.78 3.26 -7.11
C GLU A 182 -22.31 3.69 -7.03
N LEU A 183 -21.97 4.61 -6.12
CA LEU A 183 -20.60 5.04 -5.90
C LEU A 183 -19.76 3.92 -5.27
N ALA A 184 -20.31 3.23 -4.25
CA ALA A 184 -19.66 2.09 -3.63
C ALA A 184 -19.41 0.96 -4.63
N ALA A 185 -20.41 0.63 -5.45
CA ALA A 185 -20.32 -0.41 -6.48
C ALA A 185 -19.28 -0.08 -7.55
N ARG A 186 -19.10 1.20 -7.91
CA ARG A 186 -18.06 1.63 -8.87
C ARG A 186 -16.64 1.22 -8.42
N TYR A 187 -16.39 1.18 -7.11
CA TYR A 187 -15.10 0.84 -6.52
C TYR A 187 -15.10 -0.51 -5.77
N GLY A 188 -16.09 -1.36 -6.07
CA GLY A 188 -16.21 -2.70 -5.48
C GLY A 188 -16.31 -2.70 -3.94
N ALA A 189 -16.81 -1.63 -3.34
CA ALA A 189 -16.84 -1.46 -1.89
C ALA A 189 -18.17 -1.95 -1.29
N THR A 190 -18.06 -2.82 -0.27
CA THR A 190 -19.18 -3.24 0.58
C THR A 190 -19.04 -2.74 2.01
N THR A 191 -17.86 -2.27 2.39
CA THR A 191 -17.48 -1.69 3.68
C THR A 191 -16.59 -0.46 3.42
N GLY A 192 -16.33 0.33 4.47
CA GLY A 192 -15.39 1.47 4.38
C GLY A 192 -13.94 1.09 4.72
N LEU A 193 -13.63 -0.21 4.76
CA LEU A 193 -12.31 -0.73 5.11
C LEU A 193 -11.33 -0.51 3.95
N LEU A 194 -10.07 -0.25 4.28
CA LEU A 194 -9.00 -0.35 3.31
C LEU A 194 -8.83 -1.82 2.88
N ARG A 195 -8.50 -2.03 1.61
CA ARG A 195 -8.20 -3.36 1.05
C ARG A 195 -6.88 -3.33 0.32
N ASP A 196 -6.08 -4.36 0.54
CA ASP A 196 -4.77 -4.60 -0.09
C ASP A 196 -3.85 -3.38 -0.01
N ASN A 197 -3.73 -2.80 1.18
CA ASN A 197 -3.03 -1.54 1.41
C ASN A 197 -1.63 -1.71 2.03
N ILE A 198 -1.31 -2.89 2.55
CA ILE A 198 0.00 -3.19 3.13
C ILE A 198 0.54 -4.42 2.41
N SER A 199 1.71 -4.32 1.80
CA SER A 199 2.37 -5.46 1.13
C SER A 199 3.74 -5.74 1.69
N ILE A 200 4.24 -6.95 1.48
CA ILE A 200 5.62 -7.34 1.79
C ILE A 200 6.37 -7.48 0.48
N ALA A 201 7.52 -6.81 0.35
CA ALA A 201 8.35 -6.88 -0.84
C ALA A 201 8.86 -8.31 -1.07
N TYR A 202 9.05 -8.68 -2.34
CA TYR A 202 9.71 -9.95 -2.66
C TYR A 202 11.10 -10.00 -2.01
N GLY A 203 11.42 -11.12 -1.35
CA GLY A 203 12.72 -11.33 -0.70
C GLY A 203 12.84 -10.78 0.73
N ALA A 204 11.87 -9.99 1.21
CA ALA A 204 11.76 -9.66 2.64
C ALA A 204 11.05 -10.79 3.38
N THR A 205 11.39 -10.99 4.66
CA THR A 205 10.67 -11.91 5.55
C THR A 205 10.13 -11.11 6.71
N ILE A 206 8.86 -11.35 7.09
CA ILE A 206 8.26 -10.82 8.32
C ILE A 206 7.77 -12.02 9.11
N GLU A 207 8.27 -12.19 10.33
CA GLU A 207 8.07 -13.38 11.14
C GLU A 207 6.74 -13.32 11.89
N ASN A 208 6.33 -12.13 12.34
CA ASN A 208 5.28 -12.01 13.35
C ASN A 208 4.16 -11.07 12.91
N ALA A 209 2.96 -11.30 13.45
CA ALA A 209 1.80 -10.46 13.25
C ALA A 209 1.04 -10.24 14.55
N VAL A 210 0.51 -9.03 14.72
CA VAL A 210 -0.42 -8.69 15.80
C VAL A 210 -1.68 -8.07 15.19
N GLY A 211 -2.81 -8.75 15.37
CA GLY A 211 -4.15 -8.24 15.07
C GLY A 211 -4.63 -7.19 16.08
N GLY A 212 -5.77 -6.58 15.79
CA GLY A 212 -6.40 -5.53 16.57
C GLY A 212 -7.64 -5.96 17.34
N GLY A 213 -8.56 -5.02 17.53
CA GLY A 213 -9.87 -5.26 18.17
C GLY A 213 -10.90 -5.90 17.24
N GLY A 214 -10.62 -5.95 15.94
CA GLY A 214 -11.50 -6.52 14.92
C GLY A 214 -11.45 -8.05 14.83
N ASN A 215 -12.36 -8.63 14.04
CA ASN A 215 -12.33 -10.06 13.74
C ASN A 215 -11.29 -10.33 12.64
N ASP A 216 -10.05 -10.52 13.06
CA ASP A 216 -8.92 -10.59 12.15
C ASP A 216 -8.72 -11.99 11.54
N ARG A 217 -8.08 -12.02 10.37
CA ARG A 217 -7.56 -13.23 9.74
C ARG A 217 -6.07 -13.11 9.58
N ILE A 218 -5.31 -14.08 10.06
CA ILE A 218 -3.84 -14.00 10.06
C ILE A 218 -3.24 -15.26 9.46
N SER A 219 -2.54 -15.09 8.34
CA SER A 219 -1.79 -16.15 7.66
C SER A 219 -0.30 -15.94 7.85
N GLY A 220 0.36 -16.93 8.44
CA GLY A 220 1.82 -16.99 8.51
C GLY A 220 2.47 -17.31 7.15
N ASN A 221 3.78 -17.49 7.18
CA ASN A 221 4.58 -17.87 6.01
C ASN A 221 5.40 -19.12 6.32
N ALA A 222 6.46 -19.38 5.55
CA ALA A 222 7.25 -20.61 5.69
C ALA A 222 8.20 -20.63 6.90
N VAL A 223 8.41 -19.50 7.59
CA VAL A 223 9.29 -19.44 8.78
C VAL A 223 8.48 -19.69 10.06
N ALA A 224 9.16 -19.73 11.21
CA ALA A 224 8.46 -19.79 12.49
C ALA A 224 7.76 -18.45 12.75
N ASN A 225 6.43 -18.46 12.85
CA ASN A 225 5.65 -17.25 13.10
C ASN A 225 5.11 -17.18 14.54
N SER A 226 5.13 -15.98 15.14
CA SER A 226 4.29 -15.65 16.29
C SER A 226 3.10 -14.81 15.83
N LEU A 227 1.90 -15.41 15.89
CA LEU A 227 0.65 -14.78 15.43
C LEU A 227 -0.25 -14.48 16.64
N THR A 228 -0.47 -13.19 16.91
CA THR A 228 -1.34 -12.73 17.99
C THR A 228 -2.62 -12.16 17.39
N GLY A 229 -3.77 -12.68 17.81
CA GLY A 229 -5.06 -12.29 17.25
C GLY A 229 -5.61 -10.93 17.70
N GLY A 230 -5.17 -10.42 18.86
CA GLY A 230 -5.73 -9.22 19.47
C GLY A 230 -6.96 -9.50 20.32
N ALA A 231 -7.85 -8.50 20.45
CA ALA A 231 -9.03 -8.58 21.33
C ALA A 231 -10.29 -9.15 20.64
N GLY A 232 -10.34 -9.11 19.30
CA GLY A 232 -11.45 -9.67 18.53
C GLY A 232 -11.33 -11.19 18.30
N MET A 233 -12.32 -11.78 17.62
CA MET A 233 -12.25 -13.20 17.27
C MET A 233 -11.37 -13.40 16.03
N THR A 234 -10.24 -14.07 16.21
CA THR A 234 -9.29 -14.35 15.13
C THR A 234 -9.46 -15.76 14.59
N SER A 235 -9.43 -15.92 13.26
CA SER A 235 -9.47 -17.23 12.58
C SER A 235 -8.27 -17.45 11.68
#